data_AF-A0A6F8UPK3-F1
#
_entry.id   AF-A0A6F8UPK3-F1
#
_cell.length_a   1.000
_cell.length_b   1.000
_cell.length_c   1.000
_cell.angle_alpha   90.00
_cell.angle_beta   90.00
_cell.angle_gamma   90.00
#
_symmetry.space_group_name_H-M   'P 1'
#
loop_
_entity.id
_entity.type
_entity.pdbx_description
1 polymer ?
#
loop_
_entity_poly.entity_id
_entity_poly.type
_entity_poly.pdbx_seq_one_letter_code
_entity_poly.pdbx_strand_id
1 'polypeptide(L)'
;MRVEALAIRGVGGGATVSFEPPPLLSCAMARTLADWLDRSVQPLARGYFERDLTALRVGGGHECRRRNRATAGPVSEHATGQALDIFAFRLGNGGTASQVVVETPSGLVQNRFLDAVRQSACGAFMTTLGPGSDAAHANHLHVDIQERRSRASRFCQ
;
A
#
# COMPACT_ATOMS: atom_id res chain seq x y z
N MET A 1 3.94 -2.79 16.13
CA MET A 1 2.98 -1.81 16.70
C MET A 1 1.67 -1.87 15.92
N ARG A 2 0.52 -1.78 16.58
CA ARG A 2 -0.77 -1.63 15.90
C ARG A 2 -0.88 -0.19 15.39
N VAL A 3 -1.19 -0.02 14.11
CA VAL A 3 -1.25 1.29 13.45
C VAL A 3 -2.67 1.52 12.98
N GLU A 4 -3.40 2.41 13.65
CA GLU A 4 -4.78 2.74 13.27
C GLU A 4 -4.82 3.73 12.10
N ALA A 5 -3.90 4.68 12.12
CA ALA A 5 -3.77 5.68 11.08
C ALA A 5 -2.34 6.24 11.04
N LEU A 6 -1.99 6.86 9.92
CA LEU A 6 -0.74 7.61 9.75
C LEU A 6 -1.04 9.07 9.47
N ALA A 7 -0.38 9.95 10.21
CA ALA A 7 -0.39 11.37 9.92
C ALA A 7 0.49 11.66 8.69
N ILE A 8 -0.04 12.44 7.76
CA ILE A 8 0.63 12.96 6.57
C ILE A 8 0.54 14.49 6.59
N ARG A 9 1.46 15.19 5.92
CA ARG A 9 1.58 16.65 6.03
C ARG A 9 0.46 17.39 5.32
N GLY A 10 -0.13 16.80 4.28
CA GLY A 10 -1.24 17.39 3.52
C GLY A 10 -0.87 18.72 2.85
N VAL A 11 -1.76 19.24 2.00
CA VAL A 11 -1.67 20.64 1.53
C VAL A 11 -2.76 21.39 2.27
N GLY A 12 -2.37 22.22 3.25
CA GLY A 12 -3.29 23.01 4.09
C GLY A 12 -3.31 22.67 5.59
N GLY A 13 -2.56 21.65 6.02
CA GLY A 13 -2.51 21.15 7.40
C GLY A 13 -2.43 19.62 7.44
N GLY A 14 -2.06 19.07 8.60
CA GLY A 14 -1.90 17.62 8.77
C GLY A 14 -3.20 16.86 8.44
N ALA A 15 -3.08 15.84 7.60
CA ALA A 15 -4.17 14.90 7.30
C ALA A 15 -3.84 13.52 7.87
N THR A 16 -4.84 12.66 8.03
CA THR A 16 -4.64 11.32 8.56
C THR A 16 -5.23 10.29 7.60
N VAL A 17 -4.48 9.23 7.31
CA VAL A 17 -4.95 8.09 6.51
C VAL A 17 -5.13 6.90 7.44
N SER A 18 -6.35 6.42 7.59
CA SER A 18 -6.64 5.25 8.44
C SER A 18 -6.35 3.92 7.73
N PHE A 19 -6.18 2.85 8.51
CA PHE A 19 -6.11 1.49 8.01
C PHE A 19 -7.31 0.67 8.45
N GLU A 20 -7.86 -0.10 7.51
CA GLU A 20 -9.06 -0.90 7.70
C GLU A 20 -8.78 -2.37 7.34
N PRO A 21 -8.61 -3.27 8.32
CA PRO A 21 -8.42 -3.01 9.75
C PRO A 21 -7.00 -2.49 10.08
N PRO A 22 -6.76 -1.99 11.31
CA PRO A 22 -5.41 -1.59 11.76
C PRO A 22 -4.37 -2.72 11.71
N PRO A 23 -3.30 -2.63 10.88
CA PRO A 23 -2.27 -3.65 10.81
C PRO A 23 -1.27 -3.56 11.97
N LEU A 24 -0.57 -4.66 12.22
CA LEU A 24 0.64 -4.67 13.02
C LEU A 24 1.86 -4.41 12.13
N LEU A 25 2.59 -3.32 12.32
CA LEU A 25 3.75 -2.96 11.50
C LEU A 25 5.00 -2.72 12.36
N SER A 26 6.17 -2.83 11.74
CA SER A 26 7.40 -2.27 12.28
C SER A 26 7.37 -0.74 12.17
N CYS A 27 8.15 -0.05 13.01
CA CYS A 27 8.26 1.41 12.93
C CYS A 27 8.86 1.86 11.58
N ALA A 28 9.84 1.12 11.05
CA ALA A 28 10.46 1.39 9.76
C ALA A 28 9.45 1.31 8.60
N MET A 29 8.58 0.29 8.61
CA MET A 29 7.52 0.15 7.61
C MET A 29 6.48 1.26 7.72
N ALA A 30 6.03 1.58 8.94
CA ALA A 30 5.08 2.67 9.18
C ALA A 30 5.61 4.03 8.68
N ARG A 31 6.91 4.31 8.89
CA ARG A 31 7.55 5.53 8.40
C ARG A 31 7.60 5.58 6.88
N THR A 32 8.01 4.47 6.24
CA THR A 32 8.08 4.37 4.78
C THR A 32 6.69 4.55 4.15
N LEU A 33 5.66 3.95 4.74
CA LEU A 33 4.26 4.14 4.33
C LEU A 33 3.82 5.60 4.48
N ALA A 34 4.05 6.23 5.64
CA ALA A 34 3.65 7.62 5.85
C ALA A 34 4.27 8.55 4.81
N ASP A 35 5.56 8.37 4.52
CA ASP A 35 6.27 9.13 3.50
C ASP A 35 5.72 8.91 2.09
N TRP A 36 5.40 7.66 1.72
CA TRP A 36 4.84 7.33 0.40
C TRP A 36 3.40 7.84 0.24
N LEU A 37 2.57 7.72 1.28
CA LEU A 37 1.20 8.24 1.27
C LEU A 37 1.19 9.76 1.12
N ASP A 38 2.04 10.46 1.88
CA ASP A 38 2.16 11.92 1.85
C ASP A 38 2.63 12.43 0.48
N ARG A 39 3.71 11.83 -0.06
CA ARG A 39 4.40 12.37 -1.24
C ARG A 39 3.88 11.85 -2.57
N SER A 40 3.15 10.75 -2.58
CA SER A 40 2.73 10.09 -3.82
C SER A 40 1.23 9.81 -3.85
N VAL A 41 0.72 8.99 -2.94
CA VAL A 41 -0.67 8.51 -3.05
C VAL A 41 -1.68 9.63 -2.82
N GLN A 42 -1.44 10.53 -1.85
CA GLN A 42 -2.33 11.67 -1.59
C GLN A 42 -2.39 12.65 -2.78
N PRO A 43 -1.26 13.09 -3.37
CA PRO A 43 -1.30 13.85 -4.64
C PRO A 43 -2.00 13.11 -5.78
N LEU A 44 -1.78 11.80 -5.94
CA LEU A 44 -2.44 11.01 -6.99
C LEU A 44 -3.96 10.96 -6.78
N ALA A 45 -4.42 10.73 -5.55
CA ALA A 45 -5.83 10.73 -5.22
C ALA A 45 -6.51 12.06 -5.62
N ARG A 46 -5.86 13.18 -5.29
CA ARG A 46 -6.33 14.51 -5.67
C ARG A 46 -6.31 14.74 -7.18
N GLY A 47 -5.25 14.31 -7.85
CA GLY A 47 -5.11 14.50 -9.30
C GLY A 47 -6.09 13.69 -10.14
N TYR A 48 -6.41 12.46 -9.72
CA TYR A 48 -7.33 11.58 -10.46
C TYR A 48 -8.80 11.75 -10.09
N PHE A 49 -9.09 12.17 -8.85
CA PHE A 49 -10.45 12.14 -8.30
C PHE A 49 -10.90 13.44 -7.62
N GLU A 50 -10.03 14.45 -7.55
CA GLU A 50 -10.28 15.70 -6.81
C GLU A 50 -10.67 15.47 -5.34
N ARG A 51 -10.16 14.38 -4.77
CA ARG A 51 -10.52 13.90 -3.44
C ARG A 51 -9.29 13.47 -2.67
N ASP A 52 -9.39 13.60 -1.36
CA ASP A 52 -8.37 13.10 -0.46
C ASP A 52 -8.42 11.58 -0.31
N LEU A 53 -7.25 10.94 -0.23
CA LEU A 53 -7.16 9.60 0.35
C LEU A 53 -7.44 9.71 1.85
N THR A 54 -8.36 8.90 2.35
CA THR A 54 -8.79 8.93 3.76
C THR A 54 -8.54 7.62 4.47
N ALA A 55 -8.54 6.49 3.75
CA ALA A 55 -8.22 5.20 4.32
C ALA A 55 -7.64 4.21 3.30
N LEU A 56 -6.98 3.18 3.82
CA LEU A 56 -6.57 2.00 3.07
C LEU A 56 -7.26 0.76 3.64
N ARG A 57 -7.87 -0.04 2.76
CA ARG A 57 -8.31 -1.40 3.12
C ARG A 57 -7.14 -2.35 2.96
N VAL A 58 -6.79 -3.09 4.01
CA VAL A 58 -5.57 -3.90 4.06
C VAL A 58 -5.83 -5.33 4.52
N GLY A 59 -4.99 -6.29 4.12
CA GLY A 59 -5.11 -7.70 4.53
C GLY A 59 -4.32 -8.06 5.78
N GLY A 60 -3.42 -7.16 6.23
CA GLY A 60 -2.60 -7.35 7.42
C GLY A 60 -1.15 -6.90 7.20
N GLY A 61 -0.47 -6.61 8.31
CA GLY A 61 0.96 -6.31 8.35
C GLY A 61 1.75 -7.53 8.83
N HIS A 62 1.88 -7.69 10.14
CA HIS A 62 2.62 -8.80 10.74
C HIS A 62 1.84 -10.12 10.67
N GLU A 63 2.48 -11.14 10.11
CA GLU A 63 2.03 -12.53 10.15
C GLU A 63 3.25 -13.45 10.03
N CYS A 64 3.47 -14.31 11.03
CA CYS A 64 4.61 -15.24 11.05
C CYS A 64 4.42 -16.38 10.02
N ARG A 65 4.76 -16.10 8.75
CA ARG A 65 4.61 -17.04 7.63
C ARG A 65 5.74 -16.95 6.61
N ARG A 66 5.84 -17.97 5.75
CA ARG A 66 6.67 -17.94 4.54
C ARG A 66 5.97 -17.17 3.42
N ARG A 67 6.74 -16.87 2.37
CA ARG A 67 6.22 -16.21 1.16
C ARG A 67 5.09 -17.03 0.55
N ASN A 68 4.05 -16.35 0.07
CA ASN A 68 2.87 -16.94 -0.57
C ASN A 68 2.21 -18.06 0.26
N ARG A 69 2.37 -18.03 1.60
CA ARG A 69 1.90 -19.07 2.54
C ARG A 69 2.44 -20.48 2.22
N ALA A 70 3.58 -20.57 1.53
CA ALA A 70 4.20 -21.84 1.18
C ALA A 70 4.70 -22.60 2.42
N THR A 71 4.77 -23.94 2.32
CA THR A 71 5.29 -24.81 3.39
C THR A 71 6.82 -24.74 3.52
N ALA A 72 7.52 -24.39 2.44
CA ALA A 72 8.99 -24.28 2.38
C ALA A 72 9.43 -23.00 1.66
N GLY A 73 10.74 -22.72 1.66
CA GLY A 73 11.35 -21.56 1.01
C GLY A 73 11.48 -20.33 1.92
N PRO A 74 11.77 -19.14 1.35
CA PRO A 74 12.10 -17.96 2.15
C PRO A 74 10.95 -17.47 3.04
N VAL A 75 11.32 -16.84 4.17
CA VAL A 75 10.38 -16.17 5.06
C VAL A 75 9.85 -14.89 4.39
N SER A 76 8.59 -14.55 4.64
CA SER A 76 7.97 -13.31 4.14
C SER A 76 8.32 -12.13 5.03
N GLU A 77 8.41 -10.92 4.48
CA GLU A 77 8.54 -9.69 5.27
C GLU A 77 7.29 -9.39 6.12
N HIS A 78 6.16 -10.07 5.88
CA HIS A 78 5.06 -10.07 6.84
C HIS A 78 5.50 -10.66 8.19
N ALA A 79 6.43 -11.62 8.23
CA ALA A 79 6.91 -12.19 9.50
C ALA A 79 7.65 -11.18 10.38
N THR A 80 8.10 -10.06 9.83
CA THR A 80 8.82 -8.99 10.53
C THR A 80 7.99 -7.71 10.66
N GLY A 81 6.75 -7.70 10.16
CA GLY A 81 5.92 -6.49 10.08
C GLY A 81 6.49 -5.45 9.12
N GLN A 82 7.29 -5.88 8.14
CA GLN A 82 7.94 -5.04 7.13
C GLN A 82 7.25 -5.11 5.75
N ALA A 83 6.06 -5.70 5.71
CA ALA A 83 5.21 -5.76 4.53
C ALA A 83 3.78 -5.33 4.84
N LEU A 84 3.05 -4.95 3.80
CA LEU A 84 1.63 -4.63 3.85
C LEU A 84 0.95 -5.03 2.54
N ASP A 85 -0.21 -5.66 2.65
CA ASP A 85 -1.09 -5.98 1.52
C ASP A 85 -2.25 -4.99 1.47
N ILE A 86 -2.38 -4.22 0.39
CA ILE A 86 -3.38 -3.16 0.21
C ILE A 86 -4.42 -3.61 -0.83
N PHE A 87 -5.69 -3.65 -0.43
CA PHE A 87 -6.80 -4.16 -1.23
C PHE A 87 -7.71 -3.07 -1.80
N ALA A 88 -7.73 -1.89 -1.18
CA ALA A 88 -8.49 -0.75 -1.71
C ALA A 88 -7.99 0.59 -1.14
N PHE A 89 -8.25 1.66 -1.89
CA PHE A 89 -8.00 3.05 -1.52
C PHE A 89 -9.34 3.75 -1.34
N ARG A 90 -9.63 4.28 -0.14
CA ARG A 90 -10.85 5.06 0.13
C ARG A 90 -10.59 6.55 -0.06
N LEU A 91 -11.52 7.19 -0.76
CA LEU A 91 -11.40 8.57 -1.23
C LEU A 91 -12.58 9.39 -0.70
N GLY A 92 -12.29 10.55 -0.14
CA GLY A 92 -13.29 11.45 0.45
C GLY A 92 -13.89 10.90 1.75
N ASN A 93 -14.86 11.66 2.29
CA ASN A 93 -15.52 11.38 3.57
C ASN A 93 -17.05 11.46 3.45
N GLY A 94 -17.74 10.82 4.40
CA GLY A 94 -19.20 10.86 4.51
C GLY A 94 -19.91 10.26 3.30
N GLY A 95 -21.09 10.80 2.96
CA GLY A 95 -21.93 10.29 1.85
C GLY A 95 -21.32 10.44 0.46
N THR A 96 -20.17 11.12 0.33
CA THR A 96 -19.44 11.19 -0.93
C THR A 96 -18.33 10.15 -1.03
N ALA A 97 -18.02 9.41 0.03
CA ALA A 97 -16.88 8.49 0.02
C ALA A 97 -16.98 7.45 -1.12
N SER A 98 -15.87 7.23 -1.81
CA SER A 98 -15.74 6.20 -2.84
C SER A 98 -14.52 5.33 -2.56
N GLN A 99 -14.42 4.20 -3.26
CA GLN A 99 -13.27 3.31 -3.16
C GLN A 99 -12.75 2.90 -4.53
N VAL A 100 -11.43 2.73 -4.62
CA VAL A 100 -10.77 2.05 -5.74
C VAL A 100 -10.32 0.69 -5.23
N VAL A 101 -10.93 -0.38 -5.74
CA VAL A 101 -10.59 -1.77 -5.38
C VAL A 101 -9.48 -2.26 -6.29
N VAL A 102 -8.42 -2.84 -5.72
CA VAL A 102 -7.24 -3.28 -6.49
C VAL A 102 -7.58 -4.43 -7.45
N GLU A 103 -8.37 -5.41 -6.99
CA GLU A 103 -8.77 -6.57 -7.80
C GLU A 103 -9.65 -6.20 -9.00
N THR A 104 -10.57 -5.26 -8.81
CA THR A 104 -11.62 -4.93 -9.78
C THR A 104 -11.80 -3.41 -9.92
N PRO A 105 -10.81 -2.69 -10.49
CA PRO A 105 -10.93 -1.26 -10.72
C PRO A 105 -12.03 -0.97 -11.75
N SER A 106 -12.84 0.06 -11.48
CA SER A 106 -13.94 0.47 -12.35
C SER A 106 -13.48 1.55 -13.34
N GLY A 107 -13.36 1.16 -14.61
CA GLY A 107 -13.09 2.09 -15.72
C GLY A 107 -11.66 2.61 -15.79
N LEU A 108 -11.39 3.42 -16.81
CA LEU A 108 -10.03 3.85 -17.17
C LEU A 108 -9.33 4.69 -16.09
N VAL A 109 -10.06 5.54 -15.37
CA VAL A 109 -9.50 6.43 -14.35
C VAL A 109 -8.95 5.62 -13.17
N GLN A 110 -9.70 4.65 -12.66
CA GLN A 110 -9.25 3.81 -11.56
C GLN A 110 -8.06 2.93 -11.95
N ASN A 111 -8.07 2.37 -13.16
CA ASN A 111 -6.93 1.61 -13.68
C ASN A 111 -5.66 2.47 -13.73
N ARG A 112 -5.74 3.67 -14.34
CA ARG A 112 -4.60 4.59 -14.41
C ARG A 112 -4.11 5.06 -13.03
N PHE A 113 -5.02 5.25 -12.09
CA PHE A 113 -4.65 5.55 -10.69
C PHE A 113 -3.87 4.39 -10.07
N LEU A 114 -4.33 3.14 -10.22
CA LEU A 114 -3.63 1.97 -9.68
C LEU A 114 -2.26 1.76 -10.35
N ASP A 115 -2.14 2.00 -11.65
CA ASP A 115 -0.85 1.95 -12.36
C ASP A 115 0.13 2.99 -11.80
N ALA A 116 -0.33 4.23 -11.60
CA ALA A 116 0.49 5.30 -11.03
C ALA A 116 0.88 5.01 -9.57
N VAL A 117 -0.05 4.46 -8.78
CA VAL A 117 0.21 4.03 -7.39
C VAL A 117 1.29 2.94 -7.37
N ARG A 118 1.16 1.90 -8.19
CA ARG A 118 2.16 0.82 -8.28
C ARG A 118 3.52 1.33 -8.73
N GLN A 119 3.57 2.19 -9.74
CA GLN A 119 4.82 2.83 -10.18
C GLN A 119 5.47 3.64 -9.05
N SER A 120 4.70 4.42 -8.30
CA SER A 120 5.22 5.19 -7.17
C SER A 120 5.70 4.28 -6.03
N ALA A 121 5.00 3.18 -5.77
CA ALA A 121 5.39 2.17 -4.78
C ALA A 121 6.74 1.54 -5.13
N CYS A 122 7.01 1.28 -6.41
CA CYS A 122 8.31 0.76 -6.85
C CYS A 122 9.50 1.70 -6.53
N GLY A 123 9.26 3.00 -6.40
CA GLY A 123 10.28 3.95 -5.93
C GLY A 123 10.45 3.97 -4.41
N ALA A 124 9.36 3.74 -3.67
CA ALA A 124 9.34 3.78 -2.21
C ALA A 124 9.82 2.46 -1.57
N PHE A 125 9.41 1.32 -2.11
CA PHE A 125 9.55 -0.01 -1.51
C PHE A 125 10.58 -0.89 -2.22
N MET A 126 11.07 -1.92 -1.53
CA MET A 126 12.05 -2.85 -2.08
C MET A 126 11.41 -3.98 -2.87
N THR A 127 10.16 -4.30 -2.55
CA THR A 127 9.31 -5.20 -3.32
C THR A 127 7.95 -4.55 -3.49
N THR A 128 7.43 -4.54 -4.72
CA THR A 128 6.08 -4.12 -5.07
C THR A 128 5.51 -5.15 -6.03
N LEU A 129 4.40 -5.79 -5.65
CA LEU A 129 3.70 -6.79 -6.46
C LEU A 129 2.22 -6.44 -6.50
N GLY A 130 1.57 -6.66 -7.63
CA GLY A 130 0.14 -6.41 -7.75
C GLY A 130 -0.53 -7.30 -8.78
N PRO A 131 -1.77 -6.98 -9.18
CA PRO A 131 -2.45 -7.73 -10.23
C PRO A 131 -1.59 -7.81 -11.50
N GLY A 132 -1.40 -9.04 -11.98
CA GLY A 132 -0.55 -9.36 -13.13
C GLY A 132 0.87 -9.83 -12.78
N SER A 133 1.35 -9.69 -11.54
CA SER A 133 2.67 -10.21 -11.13
C SER A 133 2.66 -11.73 -11.01
N ASP A 134 1.74 -12.26 -10.19
CA ASP A 134 1.49 -13.69 -10.04
C ASP A 134 0.08 -13.94 -9.47
N ALA A 135 -0.30 -15.21 -9.30
CA ALA A 135 -1.62 -15.58 -8.78
C ALA A 135 -1.85 -15.19 -7.31
N ALA A 136 -0.78 -15.10 -6.50
CA ALA A 136 -0.91 -14.75 -5.08
C ALA A 136 -1.23 -13.26 -4.88
N HIS A 137 -0.86 -12.41 -5.84
CA HIS A 137 -1.04 -10.96 -5.80
C HIS A 137 -2.14 -10.45 -6.74
N ALA A 138 -3.06 -11.33 -7.18
CA ALA A 138 -4.10 -11.00 -8.15
C ALA A 138 -5.12 -9.95 -7.65
N ASN A 139 -5.28 -9.81 -6.33
CA ASN A 139 -6.35 -9.01 -5.72
C ASN A 139 -5.87 -7.89 -4.79
N HIS A 140 -4.57 -7.69 -4.64
CA HIS A 140 -3.99 -6.67 -3.76
C HIS A 140 -2.64 -6.18 -4.27
N LEU A 141 -2.23 -5.01 -3.78
CA LEU A 141 -0.89 -4.48 -3.93
C LEU A 141 -0.08 -4.86 -2.68
N HIS A 142 0.91 -5.72 -2.85
CA HIS A 142 1.89 -6.04 -1.82
C HIS A 142 3.07 -5.08 -1.90
N VAL A 143 3.48 -4.55 -0.75
CA VAL A 143 4.68 -3.72 -0.62
C VAL A 143 5.52 -4.16 0.57
N ASP A 144 6.84 -4.22 0.41
CA ASP A 144 7.77 -4.50 1.52
C ASP A 144 9.06 -3.68 1.47
N ILE A 145 9.74 -3.58 2.61
CA ILE A 145 11.05 -2.93 2.77
C ILE A 145 12.18 -3.95 2.95
N GLN A 146 12.06 -5.14 2.36
CA GLN A 146 13.09 -6.18 2.43
C GLN A 146 14.48 -5.60 2.16
N GLU A 147 15.44 -5.89 3.04
CA GLU A 147 16.83 -5.53 2.79
C GLU A 147 17.35 -6.27 1.55
N ARG A 148 17.95 -5.52 0.62
CA ARG A 148 18.57 -6.06 -0.57
C ARG A 148 19.95 -5.46 -0.76
N ARG A 149 20.78 -6.14 -1.54
CA ARG A 149 22.18 -5.74 -1.82
C ARG A 149 22.33 -4.28 -2.30
N SER A 150 21.35 -3.75 -3.04
CA SER A 150 21.35 -2.36 -3.46
C SER A 150 19.93 -1.85 -3.76
N ARG A 151 19.75 -0.53 -3.85
CA ARG A 151 18.49 0.07 -4.32
C ARG A 151 18.15 -0.27 -5.78
N ALA A 152 19.11 -0.72 -6.57
CA ALA A 152 18.87 -1.11 -7.96
C ALA A 152 18.27 -2.53 -8.07
N SER A 153 18.34 -3.34 -7.01
CA SER A 153 17.77 -4.69 -6.99
C SER A 153 16.32 -4.76 -6.46
N ARG A 154 15.62 -3.61 -6.46
CA ARG A 154 14.18 -3.57 -6.19
C ARG A 154 13.45 -4.50 -7.12
N PHE A 155 12.42 -5.14 -6.59
CA PHE A 155 11.56 -6.02 -7.36
C PHE A 155 10.22 -5.34 -7.54
N CYS A 156 9.99 -4.87 -8.76
CA CYS A 156 8.76 -4.20 -9.16
C CYS A 156 8.18 -5.06 -10.27
N GLN A 157 7.04 -5.69 -9.99
CA GLN A 157 6.36 -6.53 -10.96
C GLN A 157 4.90 -6.25 -10.98
#